data_AF-A0A2U9IBM9-F1
#
_entry.id   AF-A0A2U9IBM9-F1
#
_cell.length_a   1.000
_cell.length_b   1.000
_cell.length_c   1.000
_cell.angle_alpha   90.00
_cell.angle_beta   90.00
_cell.angle_gamma   90.00
#
_symmetry.space_group_name_H-M   'P 1'
#
loop_
_entity.id
_entity.type
_entity.pdbx_description
1 polymer ?
#
loop_
_entity_poly.entity_id
_entity_poly.type
_entity_poly.pdbx_seq_one_letter_code
_entity_poly.pdbx_strand_id
1 'polypeptide(L)'
;MKIKLYWISIDSDILPHTDKDSNSDLNEVVNCILDEFESRDYFEELEIDPKLITILGIFSGRIVEGIADNLIDYYDGRWSGKLFSGDISATLGESLTYAILYTKFDIDISRIIPLRIVKYLGVSPDTIISSDNNKKLVEFLGITKSAILLVNSRSSINYNRYITAENIKKDILNLENLRYPDNYSLLSYVMNYNGLSSLMLVIKP
;
A
#
# COMPACT_ATOMS: atom_id res chain seq x y z
N MET A 1 -6.79 -17.22 4.16
CA MET A 1 -5.50 -16.77 4.75
C MET A 1 -5.76 -15.51 5.57
N LYS A 2 -4.99 -15.24 6.62
CA LYS A 2 -5.20 -14.07 7.49
C LYS A 2 -4.05 -13.08 7.36
N ILE A 3 -4.37 -11.79 7.26
CA ILE A 3 -3.41 -10.69 7.25
C ILE A 3 -3.73 -9.71 8.37
N LYS A 4 -2.69 -9.22 9.06
CA LYS A 4 -2.81 -8.17 10.07
C LYS A 4 -2.68 -6.80 9.39
N LEU A 5 -3.66 -5.93 9.58
CA LEU A 5 -3.69 -4.59 9.01
C LEU A 5 -3.44 -3.54 10.10
N TYR A 6 -2.40 -2.73 9.88
CA TYR A 6 -2.03 -1.63 10.76
C TYR A 6 -2.36 -0.31 10.06
N TRP A 7 -3.50 0.29 10.41
CA TRP A 7 -3.99 1.52 9.78
C TRP A 7 -3.44 2.77 10.45
N ILE A 8 -2.62 3.53 9.75
CA ILE A 8 -2.16 4.85 10.21
C ILE A 8 -2.79 5.90 9.31
N SER A 9 -3.38 6.94 9.91
CA SER A 9 -3.94 8.07 9.17
C SER A 9 -3.12 9.31 9.50
N ILE A 10 -2.70 10.04 8.47
CA ILE A 10 -2.05 11.34 8.61
C ILE A 10 -2.82 12.37 7.78
N ASP A 11 -2.89 13.59 8.28
CA ASP A 11 -3.49 14.72 7.57
C ASP A 11 -2.41 15.41 6.71
N SER A 12 -2.82 15.97 5.56
CA SER A 12 -1.90 16.60 4.63
C SER A 12 -1.08 17.69 5.30
N ASP A 13 -1.68 18.45 6.22
CA ASP A 13 -1.04 19.57 6.93
C ASP A 13 0.21 19.19 7.73
N ILE A 14 0.43 17.91 8.03
CA ILE A 14 1.61 17.40 8.73
C ILE A 14 2.80 17.25 7.76
N LEU A 15 2.53 17.11 6.46
CA LEU A 15 3.57 16.92 5.46
C LEU A 15 4.20 18.26 5.06
N PRO A 16 5.50 18.28 4.74
CA PRO A 16 6.18 19.49 4.32
C PRO A 16 5.74 19.92 2.91
N HIS A 17 5.23 21.14 2.78
CA HIS A 17 4.66 21.69 1.53
C HIS A 17 5.26 23.04 1.10
N THR A 18 6.06 23.67 1.95
CA THR A 18 6.50 25.05 1.79
C THR A 18 8.02 25.15 1.66
N ASP A 19 8.50 26.25 1.08
CA ASP A 19 9.94 26.54 0.95
C ASP A 19 10.66 26.70 2.30
N LYS A 20 9.91 26.76 3.42
CA LYS A 20 10.44 26.77 4.78
C LYS A 20 10.71 25.36 5.31
N ASP A 21 10.09 24.36 4.71
CA ASP A 21 10.20 22.99 5.14
C ASP A 21 11.49 22.38 4.59
N SER A 22 12.17 21.64 5.46
CA SER A 22 13.43 20.98 5.18
C SER A 22 13.21 19.52 4.82
N ASN A 23 14.13 18.94 4.04
CA ASN A 23 14.14 17.51 3.78
C ASN A 23 14.24 16.64 5.06
N SER A 24 14.69 17.22 6.19
CA SER A 24 14.71 16.57 7.50
C SER A 24 13.32 16.42 8.11
N ASP A 25 12.39 17.32 7.83
CA ASP A 25 11.06 17.30 8.44
C ASP A 25 10.27 16.08 7.96
N LEU A 26 10.38 15.74 6.66
CA LEU A 26 9.81 14.51 6.13
C LEU A 26 10.42 13.26 6.79
N ASN A 27 11.72 13.28 7.13
CA ASN A 27 12.34 12.14 7.82
C ASN A 27 11.76 11.99 9.24
N GLU A 28 11.47 13.09 9.92
CA GLU A 28 10.85 13.08 11.25
C GLU A 28 9.43 12.50 11.18
N VAL A 29 8.61 12.97 10.24
CA VAL A 29 7.26 12.43 10.02
C VAL A 29 7.30 10.92 9.75
N VAL A 30 8.20 10.47 8.87
CA VAL A 30 8.36 9.05 8.54
C VAL A 30 8.80 8.23 9.76
N ASN A 31 9.69 8.76 10.60
CA ASN A 31 10.07 8.10 11.84
C ASN A 31 8.90 7.99 12.80
N CYS A 32 8.09 9.03 12.97
CA CYS A 32 6.89 8.98 13.80
C CYS A 32 5.89 7.94 13.30
N ILE A 33 5.68 7.83 11.98
CA ILE A 33 4.82 6.78 11.38
C ILE A 33 5.33 5.39 11.75
N LEU A 34 6.65 5.16 11.66
CA LEU A 34 7.24 3.86 11.97
C LEU A 34 7.26 3.57 13.47
N ASP A 35 7.45 4.58 14.33
CA ASP A 35 7.36 4.44 15.77
C ASP A 35 5.93 4.08 16.20
N GLU A 36 4.92 4.74 15.62
CA GLU A 36 3.51 4.40 15.82
C GLU A 36 3.20 2.99 15.32
N PHE A 37 3.75 2.57 14.18
CA PHE A 37 3.59 1.21 13.66
C PHE A 37 4.22 0.15 14.59
N GLU A 38 5.46 0.38 15.03
CA GLU A 38 6.22 -0.58 15.85
C GLU A 38 5.73 -0.67 17.30
N SER A 39 5.19 0.43 17.84
CA SER A 39 4.63 0.46 19.19
C SER A 39 3.17 -0.01 19.26
N ARG A 40 2.54 -0.29 18.11
CA ARG A 40 1.13 -0.66 18.05
C ARG A 40 0.87 -2.10 18.42
N ASP A 41 0.12 -2.28 19.50
CA ASP A 41 -0.43 -3.58 19.86
C ASP A 41 -1.74 -3.92 19.13
N TYR A 42 -2.42 -2.90 18.59
CA TYR A 42 -3.69 -3.08 17.89
C TYR A 42 -3.51 -3.24 16.37
N PHE A 43 -4.07 -4.32 15.85
CA PHE A 43 -4.22 -4.59 14.42
C PHE A 43 -5.62 -5.12 14.12
N GLU A 44 -6.09 -4.85 12.91
CA GLU A 44 -7.28 -5.51 12.37
C GLU A 44 -6.86 -6.81 11.68
N GLU A 45 -7.52 -7.92 11.98
CA GLU A 45 -7.30 -9.17 11.26
C GLU A 45 -8.32 -9.30 10.12
N LEU A 46 -7.81 -9.44 8.88
CA LEU A 46 -8.65 -9.64 7.70
C LEU A 46 -8.40 -11.03 7.11
N GLU A 47 -9.47 -11.78 6.90
CA GLU A 47 -9.40 -13.05 6.18
C GLU A 47 -9.56 -12.81 4.67
N ILE A 48 -8.57 -13.26 3.90
CA ILE A 48 -8.53 -13.17 2.43
C ILE A 48 -8.61 -14.59 1.87
N ASP A 49 -9.46 -14.82 0.86
CA ASP A 49 -9.43 -16.06 0.09
C ASP A 49 -8.17 -16.08 -0.81
N PRO A 50 -7.25 -17.05 -0.65
CA PRO A 50 -6.07 -17.15 -1.52
C PRO A 50 -6.38 -17.18 -3.02
N LYS A 51 -7.57 -17.65 -3.43
CA LYS A 51 -7.99 -17.64 -4.83
C LYS A 51 -8.10 -16.23 -5.41
N LEU A 52 -8.44 -15.25 -4.58
CA LEU A 52 -8.48 -13.84 -4.99
C LEU A 52 -7.07 -13.35 -5.36
N ILE A 53 -6.03 -13.79 -4.65
CA ILE A 53 -4.65 -13.40 -4.94
C ILE A 53 -4.24 -13.87 -6.35
N THR A 54 -4.64 -15.09 -6.74
CA THR A 54 -4.36 -15.59 -8.09
C THR A 54 -5.03 -14.74 -9.17
N ILE A 55 -6.31 -14.41 -8.98
CA ILE A 55 -7.07 -13.60 -9.94
C ILE A 55 -6.50 -12.18 -10.02
N LEU A 56 -6.24 -11.57 -8.86
CA LEU A 56 -5.70 -10.21 -8.72
C LEU A 56 -4.25 -10.09 -9.19
N GLY A 57 -3.49 -11.18 -9.14
CA GLY A 57 -2.17 -11.29 -9.73
C GLY A 57 -2.14 -10.91 -11.21
N ILE A 58 -3.20 -11.23 -11.96
CA ILE A 58 -3.32 -10.83 -13.38
C ILE A 58 -3.34 -9.30 -13.53
N PHE A 59 -3.88 -8.60 -12.53
CA PHE A 59 -4.01 -7.14 -12.51
C PHE A 59 -2.74 -6.44 -11.97
N SER A 60 -1.79 -7.17 -11.39
CA SER A 60 -0.58 -6.67 -10.71
C SER A 60 0.59 -6.17 -11.58
N GLY A 61 0.35 -5.77 -12.82
CA GLY A 61 1.42 -5.32 -13.73
C GLY A 61 2.16 -6.45 -14.44
N ARG A 62 2.35 -7.60 -13.78
CA ARG A 62 3.26 -8.67 -14.21
C ARG A 62 2.58 -10.02 -14.15
N ILE A 63 2.89 -10.88 -15.12
CA ILE A 63 2.38 -12.25 -15.14
C ILE A 63 3.39 -13.11 -14.39
N VAL A 64 3.09 -13.39 -13.12
CA VAL A 64 3.86 -14.30 -12.28
C VAL A 64 3.06 -15.59 -12.10
N GLU A 65 3.61 -16.71 -12.57
CA GLU A 65 2.99 -18.03 -12.42
C GLU A 65 3.02 -18.47 -10.94
N GLY A 66 1.94 -19.11 -10.48
CA GLY A 66 1.86 -19.67 -9.13
C GLY A 66 1.87 -18.64 -8.01
N ILE A 67 1.36 -17.42 -8.22
CA ILE A 67 1.48 -16.33 -7.24
C ILE A 67 0.91 -16.67 -5.84
N ALA A 68 -0.20 -17.42 -5.77
CA ALA A 68 -0.77 -17.84 -4.49
C ALA A 68 0.11 -18.88 -3.78
N ASP A 69 0.71 -19.80 -4.53
CA ASP A 69 1.64 -20.80 -3.99
C ASP A 69 2.93 -20.13 -3.52
N ASN A 70 3.44 -19.19 -4.31
CA ASN A 70 4.59 -18.36 -3.98
C ASN A 70 4.34 -17.53 -2.72
N LEU A 71 3.11 -17.16 -2.38
CA LEU A 71 2.81 -16.34 -1.22
C LEU A 71 3.21 -17.05 0.09
N ILE A 72 2.89 -18.34 0.19
CA ILE A 72 3.26 -19.16 1.36
C ILE A 72 4.78 -19.30 1.43
N ASP A 73 5.42 -19.66 0.31
CA ASP A 73 6.87 -19.85 0.26
C ASP A 73 7.66 -18.54 0.48
N TYR A 74 7.11 -17.41 0.02
CA TYR A 74 7.69 -16.07 0.14
C TYR A 74 7.71 -15.60 1.60
N TYR A 75 6.59 -15.75 2.33
CA TYR A 75 6.49 -15.26 3.71
C TYR A 75 6.91 -16.28 4.78
N ASP A 76 6.91 -17.59 4.47
CA ASP A 76 7.48 -18.62 5.36
C ASP A 76 9.01 -18.74 5.23
N GLY A 77 9.64 -17.98 4.33
CA GLY A 77 11.09 -17.97 4.15
C GLY A 77 11.68 -19.30 3.64
N ARG A 78 10.83 -20.19 3.12
CA ARG A 78 11.23 -21.55 2.70
C ARG A 78 12.02 -21.56 1.40
N TRP A 79 11.97 -20.48 0.63
CA TRP A 79 12.66 -20.40 -0.65
C TRP A 79 13.79 -19.37 -0.64
N SER A 80 14.98 -19.74 -0.15
CA SER A 80 16.18 -18.90 -0.11
C SER A 80 16.96 -18.84 -1.44
N GLY A 81 16.24 -18.79 -2.57
CA GLY A 81 16.82 -18.86 -3.91
C GLY A 81 16.89 -17.50 -4.62
N LYS A 82 17.80 -17.41 -5.59
CA LYS A 82 18.12 -16.32 -6.54
C LYS A 82 16.92 -15.73 -7.34
N LEU A 83 15.69 -16.10 -7.00
CA LEU A 83 14.43 -15.86 -7.71
C LEU A 83 13.54 -14.79 -7.07
N PHE A 84 13.92 -14.17 -5.95
CA PHE A 84 13.24 -12.98 -5.45
C PHE A 84 13.55 -11.77 -6.34
N SER A 85 13.05 -11.79 -7.57
CA SER A 85 12.99 -10.62 -8.43
C SER A 85 12.09 -9.58 -7.77
N GLY A 86 12.44 -8.29 -7.90
CA GLY A 86 11.55 -7.18 -7.54
C GLY A 86 10.19 -7.27 -8.26
N ASP A 87 10.08 -8.10 -9.30
CA ASP A 87 8.84 -8.42 -9.97
C ASP A 87 7.87 -9.21 -9.10
N ILE A 88 8.32 -10.28 -8.45
CA ILE A 88 7.47 -11.12 -7.60
C ILE A 88 6.99 -10.31 -6.38
N SER A 89 7.89 -9.57 -5.74
CA SER A 89 7.54 -8.79 -4.55
C SER A 89 6.49 -7.72 -4.89
N ALA A 90 6.71 -6.89 -5.90
CA ALA A 90 5.73 -5.86 -6.23
C ALA A 90 4.42 -6.46 -6.77
N THR A 91 4.44 -7.59 -7.46
CA THR A 91 3.23 -8.30 -7.88
C THR A 91 2.45 -8.86 -6.69
N LEU A 92 3.11 -9.43 -5.67
CA LEU A 92 2.47 -9.83 -4.41
C LEU A 92 1.90 -8.63 -3.65
N GLY A 93 2.65 -7.53 -3.57
CA GLY A 93 2.22 -6.30 -2.90
C GLY A 93 0.94 -5.73 -3.51
N GLU A 94 0.90 -5.58 -4.84
CA GLU A 94 -0.29 -5.11 -5.54
C GLU A 94 -1.47 -6.07 -5.38
N SER A 95 -1.24 -7.38 -5.57
CA SER A 95 -2.31 -8.39 -5.48
C SER A 95 -2.94 -8.45 -4.10
N LEU A 96 -2.14 -8.41 -3.04
CA LEU A 96 -2.62 -8.37 -1.66
C LEU A 96 -3.34 -7.06 -1.35
N THR A 97 -2.83 -5.93 -1.84
CA THR A 97 -3.50 -4.64 -1.66
C THR A 97 -4.86 -4.62 -2.33
N TYR A 98 -4.97 -5.11 -3.57
CA TYR A 98 -6.26 -5.24 -4.24
C TYR A 98 -7.19 -6.21 -3.51
N ALA A 99 -6.67 -7.30 -2.93
CA ALA A 99 -7.47 -8.26 -2.18
C ALA A 99 -8.00 -7.67 -0.88
N ILE A 100 -7.20 -6.84 -0.19
CA ILE A 100 -7.63 -6.07 0.98
C ILE A 100 -8.74 -5.10 0.57
N LEU A 101 -8.54 -4.33 -0.50
CA LEU A 101 -9.50 -3.35 -0.99
C LEU A 101 -10.83 -4.00 -1.39
N TYR A 102 -10.77 -5.12 -2.10
CA TYR A 102 -11.93 -5.93 -2.47
C TYR A 102 -12.66 -6.47 -1.22
N THR A 103 -11.94 -7.13 -0.32
CA THR A 103 -12.56 -7.83 0.82
C THR A 103 -13.10 -6.86 1.88
N LYS A 104 -12.33 -5.82 2.23
CA LYS A 104 -12.69 -4.86 3.28
C LYS A 104 -13.73 -3.84 2.80
N PHE A 105 -13.55 -3.31 1.59
CA PHE A 105 -14.34 -2.18 1.10
C PHE A 105 -15.30 -2.53 -0.04
N ASP A 106 -15.34 -3.78 -0.48
CA ASP A 106 -16.21 -4.23 -1.58
C ASP A 106 -15.93 -3.47 -2.90
N ILE A 107 -14.65 -3.14 -3.13
CA ILE A 107 -14.20 -2.47 -4.34
C ILE A 107 -14.05 -3.51 -5.45
N ASP A 108 -14.94 -3.45 -6.43
CA ASP A 108 -14.86 -4.27 -7.64
C ASP A 108 -13.54 -3.99 -8.40
N ILE A 109 -12.88 -5.06 -8.85
CA ILE A 109 -11.62 -5.01 -9.60
C ILE A 109 -11.76 -4.16 -10.87
N SER A 110 -12.93 -4.18 -11.51
CA SER A 110 -13.21 -3.35 -12.70
C SER A 110 -13.14 -1.84 -12.43
N ARG A 111 -13.17 -1.43 -11.16
CA ARG A 111 -13.05 -0.03 -10.72
C ARG A 111 -11.62 0.34 -10.33
N ILE A 112 -10.72 -0.62 -10.30
CA ILE A 112 -9.29 -0.41 -10.06
C ILE A 112 -8.66 -0.06 -11.41
N ILE A 113 -8.10 1.14 -11.51
CA ILE A 113 -7.38 1.60 -12.71
C ILE A 113 -5.87 1.46 -12.45
N PRO A 114 -5.21 0.39 -12.92
CA PRO A 114 -3.78 0.20 -12.71
C PRO A 114 -2.96 1.09 -13.66
N LEU A 115 -2.01 1.85 -13.14
CA LEU A 115 -1.18 2.79 -13.92
C LEU A 115 0.21 2.24 -14.27
N ARG A 116 0.22 1.03 -14.83
CA ARG A 116 1.43 0.23 -15.11
C ARG A 116 2.52 0.93 -15.91
N ILE A 117 2.14 1.74 -16.90
CA ILE A 117 3.06 2.17 -17.97
C ILE A 117 3.90 3.39 -17.55
N VAL A 118 3.51 4.12 -16.50
CA VAL A 118 4.07 5.45 -16.20
C VAL A 118 5.05 5.45 -15.00
N LYS A 119 5.25 4.29 -14.34
CA LYS A 119 6.09 4.18 -13.14
C LYS A 119 7.55 4.59 -13.36
N TYR A 120 8.09 4.45 -14.58
CA TYR A 120 9.46 4.87 -14.89
C TYR A 120 9.66 6.39 -14.80
N LEU A 121 8.58 7.18 -14.88
CA LEU A 121 8.65 8.63 -14.71
C LEU A 121 8.76 9.05 -13.24
N GLY A 122 8.56 8.14 -12.29
CA GLY A 122 8.67 8.44 -10.85
C GLY A 122 7.55 9.31 -10.30
N VAL A 123 6.51 9.61 -11.08
CA VAL A 123 5.41 10.52 -10.70
C VAL A 123 4.05 9.86 -10.99
N SER A 124 3.90 8.56 -10.75
CA SER A 124 2.62 7.88 -10.99
C SER A 124 2.33 6.88 -9.87
N PRO A 125 1.09 6.85 -9.34
CA PRO A 125 0.70 5.83 -8.40
C PRO A 125 0.66 4.46 -9.09
N ASP A 126 0.61 3.40 -8.29
CA ASP A 126 0.40 2.07 -8.84
C ASP A 126 -1.03 1.91 -9.37
N THR A 127 -2.00 2.51 -8.67
CA THR A 127 -3.42 2.37 -8.95
C THR A 127 -4.19 3.62 -8.58
N ILE A 128 -5.28 3.86 -9.30
CA ILE A 128 -6.27 4.88 -9.01
C ILE A 128 -7.64 4.24 -8.79
N ILE A 129 -8.37 4.72 -7.77
CA ILE A 129 -9.75 4.32 -7.47
C ILE A 129 -10.58 5.59 -7.27
N SER A 130 -11.69 5.72 -8.01
CA SER A 130 -12.67 6.78 -7.72
C SER A 130 -13.46 6.44 -6.45
N SER A 131 -13.71 7.43 -5.60
CA SER A 131 -14.65 7.28 -4.48
C SER A 131 -16.10 7.10 -4.94
N ASP A 132 -16.42 7.46 -6.18
CA ASP A 132 -17.77 7.38 -6.72
C ASP A 132 -18.25 5.92 -6.70
N ASN A 133 -19.36 5.70 -5.99
CA ASN A 133 -20.01 4.40 -5.83
C ASN A 133 -19.32 3.39 -4.89
N ASN A 134 -18.31 3.79 -4.10
CA ASN A 134 -17.64 2.92 -3.12
C ASN A 134 -17.99 3.30 -1.68
N LYS A 135 -19.21 2.95 -1.23
CA LYS A 135 -19.78 3.43 0.06
C LYS A 135 -18.91 3.13 1.28
N LYS A 136 -18.43 1.89 1.43
CA LYS A 136 -17.59 1.49 2.57
C LYS A 136 -16.28 2.27 2.62
N LEU A 137 -15.68 2.55 1.45
CA LEU A 137 -14.46 3.34 1.34
C LEU A 137 -14.74 4.81 1.72
N VAL A 138 -15.83 5.39 1.20
CA VAL A 138 -16.26 6.76 1.50
C VAL A 138 -16.50 6.95 3.00
N GLU A 139 -17.22 6.02 3.64
CA GLU A 139 -17.49 6.05 5.08
C GLU A 139 -16.19 5.91 5.90
N PHE A 140 -15.30 5.00 5.52
CA PHE A 140 -14.02 4.80 6.21
C PHE A 140 -13.09 6.01 6.12
N LEU A 141 -13.02 6.64 4.94
CA LEU A 141 -12.14 7.79 4.70
C LEU A 141 -12.77 9.13 5.12
N GLY A 142 -14.07 9.16 5.43
CA GLY A 142 -14.80 10.38 5.76
C GLY A 142 -14.97 11.33 4.56
N ILE A 143 -15.09 10.78 3.35
CA ILE A 143 -15.15 11.55 2.12
C ILE A 143 -16.49 12.29 2.02
N THR A 144 -16.43 13.62 1.87
CA THR A 144 -17.64 14.48 1.76
C THR A 144 -17.94 14.95 0.33
N LYS A 145 -16.96 14.88 -0.56
CA LYS A 145 -17.05 15.26 -1.98
C LYS A 145 -16.37 14.19 -2.84
N SER A 146 -16.72 14.10 -4.12
CA SER A 146 -16.05 13.18 -5.03
C SER A 146 -14.54 13.43 -4.99
N ALA A 147 -13.79 12.38 -4.67
CA ALA A 147 -12.35 12.37 -4.54
C ALA A 147 -11.75 11.12 -5.17
N ILE A 148 -10.45 11.17 -5.45
CA ILE A 148 -9.69 10.04 -5.95
C ILE A 148 -8.83 9.46 -4.82
N LEU A 149 -8.72 8.14 -4.77
CA LEU A 149 -7.74 7.43 -3.96
C LEU A 149 -6.57 6.98 -4.86
N LEU A 150 -5.40 7.53 -4.60
CA LEU A 150 -4.14 7.12 -5.22
C LEU A 150 -3.50 6.03 -4.36
N VAL A 151 -3.17 4.88 -4.94
CA VAL A 151 -2.67 3.72 -4.19
C VAL A 151 -1.27 3.36 -4.65
N ASN A 152 -0.34 3.24 -3.70
CA ASN A 152 0.96 2.58 -3.90
C ASN A 152 1.04 1.33 -3.03
N SER A 153 1.59 0.27 -3.61
CA SER A 153 1.72 -1.04 -2.99
C SER A 153 3.18 -1.49 -3.07
N ARG A 154 3.76 -1.78 -1.91
CA ARG A 154 5.08 -2.38 -1.80
C ARG A 154 4.99 -3.66 -1.01
N SER A 155 5.94 -4.54 -1.28
CA SER A 155 6.10 -5.78 -0.53
C SER A 155 7.56 -6.02 -0.21
N SER A 156 7.82 -6.50 1.00
CA SER A 156 9.10 -7.06 1.41
C SER A 156 8.87 -8.41 2.09
N ILE A 157 9.86 -9.30 2.01
CA ILE A 157 9.79 -10.59 2.72
C ILE A 157 9.71 -10.32 4.23
N ASN A 158 10.69 -9.60 4.75
CA ASN A 158 10.77 -9.24 6.16
C ASN A 158 10.63 -7.72 6.32
N TYR A 159 10.09 -7.32 7.47
CA TYR A 159 10.16 -5.93 7.87
C TYR A 159 11.62 -5.49 8.06
N ASN A 160 11.96 -4.35 7.47
CA ASN A 160 13.20 -3.64 7.73
C ASN A 160 12.87 -2.15 7.83
N ARG A 161 13.08 -1.59 9.02
CA ARG A 161 12.72 -0.19 9.32
C ARG A 161 13.34 0.80 8.34
N TYR A 162 14.64 0.68 8.06
CA TYR A 162 15.35 1.59 7.16
C TYR A 162 14.81 1.54 5.72
N ILE A 163 14.63 0.34 5.16
CA ILE A 163 14.09 0.17 3.81
C ILE A 163 12.65 0.69 3.73
N THR A 164 11.85 0.43 4.76
CA THR A 164 10.46 0.88 4.82
C THR A 164 10.39 2.40 4.91
N ALA A 165 11.23 3.04 5.73
CA ALA A 165 11.33 4.49 5.83
C ALA A 165 11.65 5.15 4.48
N GLU A 166 12.68 4.65 3.79
CA GLU A 166 13.08 5.15 2.47
C GLU A 166 11.96 5.00 1.43
N ASN A 167 11.20 3.91 1.50
CA ASN A 167 10.07 3.70 0.60
C ASN A 167 8.90 4.64 0.92
N ILE A 168 8.52 4.80 2.19
CA ILE A 168 7.48 5.75 2.62
C ILE A 168 7.83 7.15 2.15
N LYS A 169 9.07 7.59 2.38
CA LYS A 169 9.54 8.90 1.93
C LYS A 169 9.35 9.10 0.43
N LYS A 170 9.78 8.14 -0.37
CA LYS A 170 9.64 8.19 -1.84
C LYS A 170 8.18 8.20 -2.27
N ASP A 171 7.36 7.35 -1.67
CA ASP A 171 5.94 7.25 -2.02
C ASP A 171 5.15 8.50 -1.64
N ILE A 172 5.42 9.09 -0.47
CA ILE A 172 4.85 10.37 -0.06
C ILE A 172 5.21 11.43 -1.09
N LEU A 173 6.50 11.64 -1.39
CA LEU A 173 6.94 12.65 -2.36
C LEU A 173 6.32 12.45 -3.75
N ASN A 174 6.18 11.19 -4.18
CA ASN A 174 5.61 10.88 -5.50
C ASN A 174 4.11 11.17 -5.56
N LEU A 175 3.35 10.79 -4.52
CA LEU A 175 1.90 10.95 -4.51
C LEU A 175 1.48 12.36 -4.11
N GLU A 176 2.27 13.09 -3.33
CA GLU A 176 1.94 14.44 -2.89
C GLU A 176 1.70 15.37 -4.07
N ASN A 177 2.60 15.31 -5.07
CA ASN A 177 2.51 16.09 -6.31
C ASN A 177 1.23 15.87 -7.12
N LEU A 178 0.54 14.75 -6.92
CA LEU A 178 -0.68 14.39 -7.64
C LEU A 178 -1.93 14.52 -6.79
N ARG A 179 -1.82 14.24 -5.50
CA ARG A 179 -2.98 14.19 -4.61
C ARG A 179 -3.37 15.57 -4.11
N TYR A 180 -2.39 16.41 -3.78
CA TYR A 180 -2.61 17.66 -3.06
C TYR A 180 -3.37 18.66 -3.92
N PRO A 181 -4.37 19.39 -3.37
CA PRO A 181 -4.84 19.34 -1.99
C PRO A 181 -6.07 18.45 -1.76
N ASP A 182 -6.68 17.88 -2.80
CA ASP A 182 -8.07 17.40 -2.72
C ASP A 182 -8.23 15.86 -2.68
N ASN A 183 -7.16 15.10 -2.93
CA ASN A 183 -7.23 13.65 -3.06
C ASN A 183 -6.54 12.90 -1.93
N TYR A 184 -6.97 11.64 -1.75
CA TYR A 184 -6.45 10.74 -0.74
C TYR A 184 -5.33 9.89 -1.32
N SER A 185 -4.39 9.49 -0.47
CA SER A 185 -3.40 8.45 -0.79
C SER A 185 -3.50 7.28 0.17
N LEU A 186 -3.30 6.08 -0.35
CA LEU A 186 -3.12 4.86 0.42
C LEU A 186 -1.78 4.22 0.06
N LEU A 187 -0.89 4.13 1.03
CA LEU A 187 0.36 3.38 0.90
C LEU A 187 0.19 2.05 1.64
N SER A 188 0.33 0.96 0.91
CA SER A 188 0.25 -0.40 1.44
C SER A 188 1.63 -1.03 1.43
N TYR A 189 2.13 -1.42 2.60
CA TYR A 189 3.42 -2.08 2.76
C TYR A 189 3.20 -3.48 3.34
N VAL A 190 3.16 -4.47 2.46
CA VAL A 190 3.00 -5.88 2.85
C VAL A 190 4.35 -6.46 3.27
N MET A 191 4.41 -7.08 4.44
CA MET A 191 5.66 -7.58 5.02
C MET A 191 5.42 -8.73 6.01
N ASN A 192 6.44 -9.52 6.29
CA ASN A 192 6.46 -10.35 7.49
C ASN A 192 6.90 -9.48 8.69
N TYR A 193 5.94 -9.19 9.56
CA TYR A 193 6.14 -8.53 10.87
C TYR A 193 5.28 -9.27 11.90
N ASN A 194 5.90 -10.23 12.60
CA ASN A 194 5.22 -11.17 13.50
C ASN A 194 4.06 -11.92 12.81
N GLY A 195 4.31 -12.38 11.58
CA GLY A 195 3.32 -12.94 10.65
C GLY A 195 3.08 -12.03 9.45
N LEU A 196 2.21 -12.48 8.53
CA LEU A 196 1.82 -11.69 7.37
C LEU A 196 1.04 -10.44 7.81
N SER A 197 1.60 -9.28 7.51
CA SER A 197 1.13 -7.98 7.97
C SER A 197 1.16 -6.97 6.83
N SER A 198 0.31 -5.95 6.89
CA SER A 198 0.39 -4.76 6.03
C SER A 198 0.28 -3.49 6.87
N LEU A 199 1.27 -2.61 6.73
CA LEU A 199 1.13 -1.22 7.14
C LEU A 199 0.32 -0.48 6.08
N MET A 200 -0.83 0.06 6.48
CA MET A 200 -1.77 0.77 5.63
C MET A 200 -1.78 2.25 6.03
N LEU A 201 -0.96 3.07 5.36
CA LEU A 201 -0.89 4.51 5.61
C LEU A 201 -1.89 5.24 4.71
N VAL A 202 -2.86 5.90 5.33
CA VAL A 202 -3.82 6.79 4.68
C VAL A 202 -3.35 8.22 4.85
N ILE A 203 -3.22 8.94 3.74
CA ILE A 203 -2.93 10.37 3.74
C ILE A 203 -4.20 11.08 3.29
N LYS A 204 -4.73 11.92 4.16
CA LYS A 204 -5.96 12.68 3.93
C LYS A 204 -5.62 14.05 3.33
N PRO A 205 -6.49 14.59 2.46
CA PRO A 205 -6.39 15.99 2.02
C PRO A 205 -6.46 16.95 3.21
#